data_AF-A0A4U3ERZ9-F1
#
_entry.id   AF-A0A4U3ERZ9-F1
#
_cell.length_a   1.000
_cell.length_b   1.000
_cell.length_c   1.000
_cell.angle_alpha   90.00
_cell.angle_beta   90.00
_cell.angle_gamma   90.00
#
_symmetry.space_group_name_H-M   'P 1'
#
loop_
_entity.id
_entity.type
_entity.pdbx_description
1 polymer ?
#
loop_
_entity_poly.entity_id
_entity_poly.type
_entity_poly.pdbx_seq_one_letter_code
_entity_poly.pdbx_strand_id
1 'polypeptide(L)'
;MRRRAAKWVLAIGVLCVIYIGVEVLLLYNRTPTLYSTVKRLEAHAPQIEAYGEKWTYKDIEDLKGEKLTKFTKGEGAYKDQMYFFPGRPGAPANIYIKKQGTEYYRYMRTTLMFVHGI
;
A
#
# COMPACT_ATOMS: atom_id res chain seq x y z
N MET A 1 -35.01 -12.97 -25.33
CA MET A 1 -33.59 -13.06 -24.90
C MET A 1 -32.86 -11.72 -24.79
N ARG A 2 -32.93 -10.80 -25.78
CA ARG A 2 -32.23 -9.49 -25.75
C ARG A 2 -32.44 -8.63 -24.49
N ARG A 3 -33.67 -8.52 -23.96
CA ARG A 3 -33.96 -7.73 -22.74
C ARG A 3 -33.34 -8.30 -21.46
N ARG A 4 -33.20 -9.63 -21.37
CA ARG A 4 -32.50 -10.28 -20.23
C ARG A 4 -31.00 -10.04 -20.33
N ALA A 5 -30.42 -10.17 -21.53
CA ALA A 5 -29.01 -9.86 -21.76
C ALA A 5 -28.67 -8.39 -21.42
N ALA A 6 -29.51 -7.43 -21.83
CA ALA A 6 -29.32 -6.02 -21.51
C ALA A 6 -29.34 -5.75 -19.98
N LYS A 7 -30.22 -6.41 -19.22
CA LYS A 7 -30.25 -6.29 -17.75
C LYS A 7 -28.98 -6.83 -17.10
N TRP A 8 -28.45 -7.97 -17.59
CA TRP A 8 -27.21 -8.54 -17.10
C TRP A 8 -25.99 -7.67 -17.43
N VAL A 9 -25.91 -7.13 -18.64
CA VAL A 9 -24.86 -6.18 -19.02
C VAL A 9 -24.90 -4.94 -18.14
N LEU A 10 -26.10 -4.39 -17.87
CA LEU A 10 -26.25 -3.25 -16.97
C LEU A 10 -25.82 -3.59 -15.54
N ALA A 11 -26.21 -4.76 -15.03
CA ALA A 11 -25.84 -5.22 -13.69
C ALA A 11 -24.32 -5.41 -13.54
N ILE A 12 -23.66 -6.02 -14.55
CA ILE A 12 -22.20 -6.16 -14.59
C ILE A 12 -21.54 -4.77 -14.63
N GLY A 13 -22.05 -3.86 -15.46
CA GLY A 13 -21.56 -2.48 -15.52
C GLY A 13 -21.63 -1.77 -14.17
N VAL A 14 -22.76 -1.86 -13.47
CA VAL A 14 -22.93 -1.29 -12.12
C VAL A 14 -21.95 -1.92 -11.13
N LEU A 15 -21.77 -3.24 -11.15
CA LEU A 15 -20.79 -3.92 -10.30
C LEU A 15 -19.36 -3.45 -10.57
N CYS A 16 -18.98 -3.26 -11.85
CA CYS A 16 -17.68 -2.71 -12.21
C CYS A 16 -17.49 -1.28 -11.69
N VAL A 17 -18.51 -0.42 -11.79
CA VAL A 17 -18.44 0.96 -11.27
C VAL A 17 -18.28 0.97 -9.75
N ILE A 18 -19.04 0.15 -9.03
CA ILE A 18 -18.93 0.03 -7.57
C ILE A 18 -17.52 -0.44 -7.20
N TYR A 19 -17.02 -1.49 -7.87
CA TYR A 19 -15.67 -2.01 -7.64
C TYR A 19 -14.59 -0.94 -7.86
N ILE A 20 -14.63 -0.22 -8.98
CA ILE A 20 -13.69 0.87 -9.27
C ILE A 20 -13.80 1.97 -8.22
N GLY A 21 -15.02 2.34 -7.81
CA GLY A 21 -15.25 3.33 -6.76
C GLY A 21 -14.61 2.95 -5.44
N VAL A 22 -14.76 1.69 -5.02
CA VAL A 22 -14.14 1.15 -3.80
C VAL A 22 -12.61 1.15 -3.92
N GLU A 23 -12.05 0.70 -5.04
CA GLU A 23 -10.61 0.72 -5.28
C GLU A 23 -10.03 2.14 -5.20
N VAL A 24 -10.68 3.13 -5.82
CA VAL A 24 -10.27 4.54 -5.77
C VAL A 24 -10.28 5.06 -4.33
N LEU A 25 -11.32 4.75 -3.55
CA LEU A 25 -11.44 5.17 -2.15
C LEU A 25 -10.35 4.55 -1.28
N LEU A 26 -10.05 3.26 -1.47
CA LEU A 26 -8.97 2.58 -0.76
C LEU A 26 -7.59 3.13 -1.14
N LEU A 27 -7.37 3.46 -2.41
CA LEU A 27 -6.13 4.07 -2.92
C LEU A 27 -5.91 5.46 -2.31
N TYR A 28 -6.97 6.26 -2.19
CA TYR A 28 -6.91 7.57 -1.52
C TYR A 28 -6.50 7.42 -0.05
N ASN A 29 -7.02 6.40 0.64
CA ASN A 29 -6.67 6.10 2.03
C ASN A 29 -5.33 5.37 2.18
N ARG A 30 -4.63 5.08 1.08
CA ARG A 30 -3.38 4.30 1.08
C ARG A 30 -3.53 2.94 1.75
N THR A 31 -4.72 2.35 1.65
CA THR A 31 -4.97 0.97 2.06
C THR A 31 -4.49 0.05 0.94
N PRO A 32 -3.94 -1.14 1.24
CA PRO A 32 -3.54 -2.08 0.19
C PRO A 32 -4.72 -2.44 -0.71
N THR A 33 -4.64 -2.04 -1.97
CA THR A 33 -5.63 -2.34 -3.02
C THR A 33 -5.16 -3.46 -3.94
N LEU A 34 -6.04 -3.95 -4.82
CA LEU A 34 -5.64 -4.89 -5.88
C LEU A 34 -4.54 -4.29 -6.76
N TYR A 35 -4.66 -3.01 -7.15
CA TYR A 35 -3.61 -2.31 -7.90
C TYR A 35 -2.25 -2.32 -7.18
N SER A 36 -2.22 -1.95 -5.91
CA SER A 36 -0.97 -1.93 -5.13
C SER A 36 -0.38 -3.34 -4.94
N THR A 37 -1.24 -4.34 -4.84
CA THR A 37 -0.86 -5.75 -4.70
C THR A 37 -0.24 -6.27 -5.99
N VAL A 38 -0.86 -6.01 -7.14
CA VAL A 38 -0.32 -6.37 -8.45
C VAL A 38 1.03 -5.69 -8.67
N LYS A 39 1.11 -4.37 -8.45
CA LYS A 39 2.37 -3.62 -8.62
C LYS A 39 3.49 -4.12 -7.71
N ARG A 40 3.15 -4.55 -6.49
CA ARG A 40 4.09 -5.19 -5.55
C ARG A 40 4.60 -6.53 -6.09
N LEU A 41 3.69 -7.35 -6.60
CA LEU A 41 4.02 -8.66 -7.17
C LEU A 41 4.91 -8.52 -8.42
N GLU A 42 4.59 -7.57 -9.31
CA GLU A 42 5.40 -7.24 -10.49
C GLU A 42 6.81 -6.79 -10.11
N ALA A 43 6.95 -6.03 -9.01
CA ALA A 43 8.24 -5.57 -8.50
C ALA A 43 8.98 -6.64 -7.67
N HIS A 44 8.40 -7.83 -7.50
CA HIS A 44 8.85 -8.88 -6.58
C HIS A 44 9.11 -8.35 -5.16
N ALA A 45 8.34 -7.34 -4.75
CA ALA A 45 8.52 -6.67 -3.47
C ALA A 45 7.88 -7.50 -2.34
N PRO A 46 8.54 -7.62 -1.17
CA PRO A 46 7.98 -8.38 -0.06
C PRO A 46 6.70 -7.75 0.47
N GLN A 47 5.83 -8.55 1.09
CA GLN A 47 4.73 -8.01 1.88
C GLN A 47 5.27 -7.66 3.27
N ILE A 48 4.90 -6.49 3.79
CA ILE A 48 5.29 -6.08 5.14
C ILE A 48 4.11 -5.67 5.99
N GLU A 49 4.29 -5.89 7.28
CA GLU A 49 3.36 -5.54 8.34
C GLU A 49 4.14 -4.81 9.44
N ALA A 50 3.60 -3.69 9.90
CA ALA A 50 4.20 -2.92 10.99
C ALA A 50 3.10 -2.12 11.68
N TYR A 51 3.18 -2.03 13.02
CA TYR A 51 2.12 -1.44 13.86
C TYR A 51 0.76 -2.14 13.71
N GLY A 52 0.75 -3.47 13.53
CA GLY A 52 -0.49 -4.25 13.34
C GLY A 52 -1.20 -4.02 12.00
N GLU A 53 -0.59 -3.29 11.06
CA GLU A 53 -1.19 -2.92 9.77
C GLU A 53 -0.34 -3.44 8.60
N LYS A 54 -0.99 -3.87 7.51
CA LYS A 54 -0.34 -4.13 6.23
C LYS A 54 -0.04 -2.81 5.53
N TRP A 55 1.20 -2.63 5.09
CA TRP A 55 1.61 -1.40 4.42
C TRP A 55 1.44 -1.48 2.90
N THR A 56 1.15 -0.33 2.31
CA THR A 56 0.86 -0.23 0.87
C THR A 56 2.15 0.00 0.11
N TYR A 57 2.48 -0.93 -0.78
CA TYR A 57 3.58 -0.76 -1.71
C TYR A 57 3.28 0.38 -2.67
N LYS A 58 4.26 1.28 -2.85
CA LYS A 58 4.12 2.44 -3.73
C LYS A 58 4.99 2.30 -4.97
N ASP A 59 6.30 2.19 -4.79
CA ASP A 59 7.30 2.25 -5.85
C ASP A 59 8.69 1.83 -5.33
N ILE A 60 9.67 1.89 -6.23
CA ILE A 60 11.11 1.77 -5.92
C ILE A 60 11.70 3.19 -5.95
N GLU A 61 12.44 3.55 -4.91
CA GLU A 61 13.07 4.85 -4.74
C GLU A 61 14.59 4.66 -4.59
N ASP A 62 15.39 5.38 -5.37
CA ASP A 62 16.84 5.45 -5.20
C ASP A 62 17.18 6.53 -4.18
N LEU A 63 17.66 6.10 -3.02
CA LEU A 63 17.93 6.99 -1.89
C LEU A 63 19.37 7.53 -1.87
N LYS A 64 20.23 7.22 -2.85
CA LYS A 64 21.60 7.79 -3.02
C LYS A 64 22.43 7.98 -1.74
N GLY A 65 22.24 7.14 -0.72
CA GLY A 65 22.97 7.23 0.55
C GLY A 65 22.34 8.11 1.63
N GLU A 66 21.07 8.50 1.51
CA GLU A 66 20.34 9.16 2.59
C GLU A 66 20.35 8.33 3.89
N LYS A 67 20.47 9.03 5.04
CA LYS A 67 20.63 8.39 6.34
C LYS A 67 19.30 7.83 6.84
N LEU A 68 19.06 6.57 6.51
CA LEU A 68 17.94 5.79 7.01
C LEU A 68 18.21 5.29 8.44
N THR A 69 17.14 5.21 9.24
CA THR A 69 17.16 4.57 10.56
C THR A 69 16.57 3.18 10.48
N LYS A 70 17.22 2.20 11.12
CA LYS A 70 16.72 0.82 11.17
C LYS A 70 15.43 0.76 11.99
N PHE A 71 14.42 0.08 11.45
CA PHE A 71 13.13 -0.08 12.11
C PHE A 71 13.21 -1.19 13.17
N THR A 72 12.91 -0.86 14.43
CA THR A 72 13.02 -1.80 15.56
C THR A 72 11.67 -2.27 16.11
N LYS A 73 10.58 -1.61 15.70
CA LYS A 73 9.22 -1.83 16.24
C LYS A 73 8.30 -2.66 15.34
N GLY A 74 8.81 -3.22 14.25
CA GLY A 74 8.01 -4.02 13.31
C GLY A 74 7.66 -5.41 13.81
N GLU A 75 6.73 -6.04 13.11
CA GLU A 75 6.30 -7.43 13.27
C GLU A 75 6.52 -8.16 11.92
N GLY A 76 6.65 -9.48 11.92
CA GLY A 76 6.81 -10.28 10.69
C GLY A 76 8.24 -10.47 10.17
N ALA A 77 8.36 -11.28 9.10
CA ALA A 77 9.63 -11.85 8.63
C ALA A 77 10.65 -10.84 8.09
N TYR A 78 10.21 -9.65 7.68
CA TYR A 78 11.07 -8.64 7.05
C TYR A 78 11.46 -7.49 8.00
N LYS A 79 11.10 -7.58 9.29
CA LYS A 79 11.34 -6.51 10.28
C LYS A 79 12.78 -6.01 10.26
N ASP A 80 13.75 -6.91 10.23
CA ASP A 80 15.18 -6.58 10.28
C ASP A 80 15.71 -5.90 9.00
N GLN A 81 14.91 -5.91 7.94
CA GLN A 81 15.22 -5.32 6.64
C GLN A 81 14.45 -4.02 6.39
N MET A 82 13.67 -3.55 7.37
CA MET A 82 12.90 -2.33 7.31
C MET A 82 13.71 -1.13 7.80
N TYR A 83 13.58 -0.03 7.07
CA TYR A 83 14.24 1.25 7.32
C TYR A 83 13.22 2.39 7.22
N PHE A 84 13.49 3.52 7.88
CA PHE A 84 12.62 4.68 7.82
C PHE A 84 13.40 5.98 8.00
N PHE A 85 12.82 7.10 7.57
CA PHE A 85 13.34 8.42 7.89
C PHE A 85 12.82 8.89 9.25
N PRO A 86 13.72 9.19 10.21
CA PRO A 86 13.32 9.79 11.48
C PRO A 86 12.90 11.24 11.20
N GLY A 87 11.68 11.61 11.59
CA GLY A 87 11.18 12.97 11.32
C GLY A 87 9.75 13.26 11.77
N ARG A 88 8.94 12.22 12.06
CA ARG A 88 7.63 12.39 12.69
C ARG A 88 7.59 11.72 14.07
N PRO A 89 7.02 12.39 15.10
CA PRO A 89 6.75 11.74 16.38
C PRO A 89 5.72 10.60 16.19
N GLY A 90 5.95 9.47 16.86
CA GLY A 90 5.06 8.32 16.85
C GLY A 90 5.43 7.24 15.82
N ALA A 91 5.12 7.48 14.54
CA ALA A 91 5.31 6.48 13.47
C ALA A 91 5.79 7.12 12.15
N PRO A 92 6.65 6.43 11.39
CA PRO A 92 7.13 6.92 10.11
C PRO A 92 6.00 6.96 9.06
N ALA A 93 6.09 7.90 8.13
CA ALA A 93 5.16 7.99 7.01
C ALA A 93 5.46 6.95 5.91
N ASN A 94 6.74 6.60 5.77
CA ASN A 94 7.22 5.63 4.80
C ASN A 94 8.14 4.60 5.49
N ILE A 95 8.06 3.35 5.05
CA ILE A 95 9.04 2.31 5.34
C ILE A 95 9.74 1.94 4.04
N TYR A 96 11.03 1.65 4.15
CA TYR A 96 11.93 1.33 3.05
C TYR A 96 12.54 -0.05 3.27
N ILE A 97 12.59 -0.86 2.23
CA ILE A 97 13.28 -2.16 2.26
C ILE A 97 14.28 -2.19 1.13
N LYS A 98 15.51 -2.60 1.42
CA LYS A 98 16.57 -2.61 0.42
C LYS A 98 16.25 -3.59 -0.70
N LYS A 99 16.33 -3.14 -1.95
CA LYS A 99 16.22 -3.98 -3.15
C LYS A 99 17.62 -4.40 -3.62
N GLN A 100 18.38 -3.44 -4.17
CA GLN A 100 19.75 -3.64 -4.65
C GLN A 100 20.49 -2.30 -4.69
N GLY A 101 21.78 -2.28 -4.36
CA GLY A 101 22.57 -1.04 -4.39
C GLY A 101 21.97 0.03 -3.47
N THR A 102 21.58 1.16 -4.06
CA THR A 102 20.92 2.31 -3.41
C THR A 102 19.40 2.33 -3.60
N GLU A 103 18.82 1.34 -4.29
CA GLU A 103 17.38 1.21 -4.51
C GLU A 103 16.66 0.58 -3.31
N TYR A 104 15.52 1.17 -2.94
CA TYR A 104 14.65 0.68 -1.88
C TYR A 104 13.20 0.56 -2.35
N TYR A 105 12.53 -0.51 -1.97
CA TYR A 105 11.07 -0.61 -2.03
C TYR A 105 10.46 0.33 -1.01
N ARG A 106 9.62 1.25 -1.47
CA ARG A 106 8.93 2.22 -0.63
C ARG A 106 7.51 1.74 -0.33
N TYR A 107 7.18 1.79 0.95
CA TYR A 107 5.87 1.49 1.48
C TYR A 107 5.32 2.71 2.19
N MET A 108 4.05 3.03 1.97
CA MET A 108 3.36 4.10 2.69
C MET A 108 2.41 3.51 3.72
N ARG A 109 2.32 4.19 4.86
CA ARG A 109 1.30 3.87 5.85
C ARG A 109 -0.08 4.27 5.35
N THR A 110 -1.05 3.43 5.65
CA THR A 110 -2.48 3.74 5.50
C THR A 110 -2.81 5.04 6.23
N THR A 111 -3.43 5.98 5.53
CA THR A 111 -3.97 7.24 6.07
C THR A 111 -5.48 7.08 6.25
N LEU A 112 -5.92 6.01 6.91
CA LEU A 112 -7.30 5.91 7.36
C LEU A 112 -7.55 7.11 8.28
N MET A 113 -8.20 8.14 7.74
CA MET A 113 -8.90 9.13 8.56
C MET A 113 -9.96 8.33 9.28
N PHE A 114 -9.66 7.91 10.51
CA PHE A 114 -10.73 7.59 11.43
C PHE A 114 -11.58 8.85 11.55
N VAL A 115 -12.74 8.86 10.90
CA VAL A 115 -13.85 9.73 11.30
C VAL A 115 -14.37 9.13 12.62
N HIS A 116 -13.58 9.27 13.69
CA HIS A 116 -14.10 9.14 15.04
C HIS A 116 -14.77 10.47 15.38
N GLY A 117 -16.08 10.57 15.14
CA GLY A 117 -16.92 11.64 15.65
C GLY A 117 -17.70 12.40 14.59
N ILE A 118 -18.88 11.90 14.24
CA ILE A 118 -20.12 12.70 14.23
C ILE A 118 -21.15 11.89 15.01
#